data_AF-G0MKL8-F1
#
_entry.id   AF-G0MKL8-F1
#
_cell.length_a   1.000
_cell.length_b   1.000
_cell.length_c   1.000
_cell.angle_alpha   90.00
_cell.angle_beta   90.00
_cell.angle_gamma   90.00
#
_symmetry.space_group_name_H-M   'P 1'
#
loop_
_entity.id
_entity.type
_entity.pdbx_description
1 polymer ?
#
loop_
_entity_poly.entity_id
_entity_poly.type
_entity_poly.pdbx_seq_one_letter_code
_entity_poly.pdbx_strand_id
1 'polypeptide(L)'
;MPVQVEVPPTTYERLQQYKEKFSDALRHPDSPDWYKKETHESVKKDLLWAAPYDARFPQVRKQRQCFAYYVDFHRCNELMGQDYKPCKFFQNVYKDFCPGFWTERWDELLAEGRFPAKFDR
;
A
#
# COMPACT_ATOMS: atom_id res chain seq x y z
N MET A 1 -4.24 12.65 -23.33
CA MET A 1 -5.30 11.93 -22.58
C MET A 1 -4.63 11.29 -21.37
N PRO A 2 -5.10 11.50 -20.13
CA PRO A 2 -4.52 10.79 -19.00
C PRO A 2 -4.68 9.28 -19.24
N VAL A 3 -3.55 8.58 -19.30
CA VAL A 3 -3.52 7.12 -19.42
C VAL A 3 -4.26 6.55 -18.20
N GLN A 4 -5.25 5.71 -18.43
CA GLN A 4 -5.95 4.99 -17.35
C GLN A 4 -4.98 3.95 -16.79
N VAL A 5 -4.18 4.36 -15.80
CA VAL A 5 -3.29 3.45 -15.07
C VAL A 5 -4.10 2.78 -13.98
N GLU A 6 -4.24 1.46 -14.06
CA GLU A 6 -4.88 0.64 -13.04
C GLU A 6 -3.88 0.32 -11.92
N VAL A 7 -4.25 0.65 -10.68
CA VAL A 7 -3.41 0.38 -9.50
C VAL A 7 -3.74 -1.02 -8.97
N PRO A 8 -2.75 -1.90 -8.75
CA PRO A 8 -3.01 -3.24 -8.23
C PRO A 8 -3.59 -3.18 -6.80
N PRO A 9 -4.47 -4.13 -6.44
CA PRO A 9 -5.05 -4.18 -5.10
C PRO A 9 -4.00 -4.61 -4.07
N THR A 10 -4.14 -4.10 -2.85
CA THR A 10 -3.28 -4.45 -1.70
C THR A 10 -3.58 -5.87 -1.20
N THR A 11 -2.68 -6.45 -0.39
CA THR A 11 -2.92 -7.75 0.24
C THR A 11 -4.20 -7.76 1.07
N TYR A 12 -4.50 -6.67 1.77
CA TYR A 12 -5.72 -6.55 2.56
C TYR A 12 -6.98 -6.57 1.67
N GLU A 13 -7.00 -5.79 0.59
CA GLU A 13 -8.12 -5.78 -0.36
C GLU A 13 -8.31 -7.15 -1.03
N ARG A 14 -7.21 -7.81 -1.39
CA ARG A 14 -7.27 -9.18 -1.94
C ARG A 14 -7.85 -10.14 -0.91
N LEU A 15 -7.40 -10.09 0.34
CA LEU A 15 -7.92 -10.93 1.42
C LEU A 15 -9.43 -10.73 1.64
N GLN A 16 -9.92 -9.49 1.59
CA GLN A 16 -11.35 -9.22 1.68
C GLN A 16 -12.11 -9.85 0.50
N GLN A 17 -11.61 -9.69 -0.72
CA GLN A 17 -12.21 -10.34 -1.90
C GLN A 17 -12.19 -11.86 -1.79
N TYR A 18 -11.12 -12.45 -1.25
CA TYR A 18 -11.06 -13.89 -0.99
C TYR A 18 -12.11 -14.31 0.04
N LYS A 19 -12.27 -13.55 1.14
CA LYS A 19 -13.28 -13.81 2.17
C LYS A 19 -14.74 -13.65 1.68
N GLU A 20 -14.95 -12.81 0.68
CA GLU A 20 -16.28 -12.64 0.06
C GLU A 20 -16.58 -13.77 -0.93
N LYS A 21 -15.58 -14.20 -1.71
CA LYS A 21 -15.72 -15.28 -2.70
C LYS A 21 -15.71 -16.67 -2.07
N PHE A 22 -14.92 -16.83 -1.03
CA PHE A 22 -14.69 -18.07 -0.30
C PHE A 22 -15.00 -17.81 1.18
N SER A 23 -15.66 -18.74 1.84
CA SER A 23 -16.06 -18.59 3.25
C SER A 23 -14.87 -18.37 4.20
N ASP A 24 -13.67 -18.81 3.82
CA ASP A 24 -12.42 -18.57 4.53
C ASP A 24 -11.33 -18.05 3.58
N ALA A 25 -10.53 -17.08 4.06
CA ALA A 25 -9.48 -16.43 3.28
C ALA A 25 -8.12 -17.13 3.40
N LEU A 26 -7.93 -17.91 4.46
CA LEU A 26 -6.70 -18.66 4.72
C LEU A 26 -6.95 -20.16 4.62
N ARG A 27 -5.89 -20.91 4.31
CA ARG A 27 -5.96 -22.37 4.28
C ARG A 27 -6.03 -22.90 5.71
N HIS A 28 -6.83 -23.94 5.93
CA HIS A 28 -6.87 -24.63 7.22
C HIS A 28 -5.55 -25.39 7.48
N PRO A 29 -4.99 -25.33 8.71
CA PRO A 29 -3.75 -26.05 9.06
C PRO A 29 -3.83 -27.56 8.82
N ASP A 30 -5.02 -28.15 9.02
CA ASP A 30 -5.24 -29.59 8.86
C ASP A 30 -5.48 -30.03 7.41
N SER A 31 -5.41 -29.11 6.44
CA SER A 31 -5.60 -29.46 5.03
C SER A 31 -4.39 -30.23 4.48
N PRO A 32 -4.59 -31.25 3.63
CA PRO A 32 -3.48 -31.93 2.93
C PRO A 32 -2.62 -31.00 2.08
N ASP A 33 -3.14 -29.82 1.75
CA ASP A 33 -2.49 -28.79 0.95
C ASP A 33 -1.56 -27.89 1.78
N TRP A 34 -1.58 -27.99 3.12
CA TRP A 34 -0.81 -27.11 4.00
C TRP A 34 0.70 -27.16 3.77
N TYR A 35 1.24 -28.30 3.35
CA TYR A 35 2.68 -28.50 3.10
C TYR A 35 3.06 -28.56 1.62
N LYS A 36 2.11 -28.36 0.70
CA LYS A 36 2.37 -28.49 -0.75
C LYS A 36 3.05 -27.24 -1.31
N LYS A 37 4.30 -27.36 -1.77
CA LYS A 37 5.10 -26.25 -2.33
C LYS A 37 4.36 -25.44 -3.41
N GLU A 38 3.72 -26.12 -4.35
CA GLU A 38 2.98 -25.49 -5.46
C GLU A 38 1.90 -24.53 -4.96
N THR A 39 1.15 -24.96 -3.94
CA THR A 39 0.10 -24.14 -3.32
C THR A 39 0.66 -22.96 -2.54
N HIS A 40 1.85 -23.07 -1.94
CA HIS A 40 2.50 -21.91 -1.31
C HIS A 40 2.96 -20.88 -2.34
N GLU A 41 3.50 -21.34 -3.48
CA GLU A 41 3.95 -20.45 -4.55
C GLU A 41 2.79 -19.74 -5.25
N SER A 42 1.65 -20.40 -5.47
CA SER A 42 0.46 -19.75 -6.02
C SER A 42 -0.09 -18.69 -5.07
N VAL A 43 -0.29 -19.02 -3.80
CA VAL A 43 -0.78 -18.07 -2.79
C VAL A 43 0.16 -16.87 -2.66
N LYS A 44 1.48 -17.09 -2.70
CA LYS A 44 2.46 -15.99 -2.65
C LYS A 44 2.30 -15.03 -3.84
N LYS A 45 1.97 -15.52 -5.03
CA LYS A 45 1.78 -14.70 -6.23
C LYS A 45 0.41 -14.00 -6.23
N ASP A 46 -0.62 -14.72 -5.83
CA ASP A 46 -2.00 -14.26 -5.98
C ASP A 46 -2.43 -13.33 -4.84
N LEU A 47 -1.99 -13.62 -3.61
CA LEU A 47 -2.49 -12.96 -2.40
C LEU A 47 -1.56 -11.85 -1.87
N LEU A 48 -0.26 -12.10 -1.88
CA LEU A 48 0.71 -11.16 -1.34
C LEU A 48 1.00 -10.04 -2.34
N TRP A 49 1.07 -8.84 -1.80
CA TRP A 49 1.47 -7.61 -2.47
C TRP A 49 2.54 -6.97 -1.59
N ALA A 50 3.53 -6.38 -2.22
CA ALA A 50 4.60 -5.67 -1.54
C ALA A 50 4.95 -4.42 -2.34
N ALA A 51 5.34 -3.37 -1.64
CA ALA A 51 5.84 -2.16 -2.25
C ALA A 51 7.03 -2.47 -3.18
N PRO A 52 7.08 -1.88 -4.38
CA PRO A 52 8.19 -2.10 -5.29
C PRO A 52 9.48 -1.47 -4.78
N TYR A 53 10.61 -1.97 -5.26
CA TYR A 53 11.91 -1.36 -4.99
C TYR A 53 12.01 0.02 -5.65
N ASP A 54 12.22 1.05 -4.84
CA ASP A 54 12.45 2.41 -5.32
C ASP A 54 13.95 2.70 -5.40
N ALA A 55 14.46 2.84 -6.62
CA ALA A 55 15.86 3.15 -6.89
C ALA A 55 16.32 4.51 -6.36
N ARG A 56 15.39 5.45 -6.06
CA ARG A 56 15.70 6.73 -5.39
C ARG A 56 16.18 6.53 -3.95
N PHE A 57 15.78 5.42 -3.32
CA PHE A 57 16.08 5.10 -1.94
C PHE A 57 16.75 3.72 -1.81
N PRO A 58 17.98 3.54 -2.33
CA PRO A 58 18.67 2.24 -2.33
C PRO A 58 19.17 1.83 -0.92
N GLN A 59 19.15 2.75 0.03
CA GLN A 59 19.66 2.54 1.37
C GLN A 59 18.75 1.62 2.20
N VAL A 60 19.34 0.90 3.15
CA VAL A 60 18.61 0.07 4.14
C VAL A 60 17.66 0.91 5.01
N ARG A 61 18.01 2.18 5.23
CA ARG A 61 17.22 3.14 6.00
C ARG A 61 16.08 3.70 5.16
N LYS A 62 14.88 3.15 5.36
CA LYS A 62 13.66 3.45 4.58
C LYS A 62 12.81 4.61 5.11
N GLN A 63 13.30 5.34 6.12
CA GLN A 63 12.57 6.44 6.76
C GLN A 63 12.22 7.56 5.76
N ARG A 64 13.19 7.95 4.93
CA ARG A 64 12.99 8.97 3.88
C ARG A 64 12.04 8.49 2.80
N GLN A 65 12.07 7.19 2.47
CA GLN A 65 11.15 6.59 1.53
C GLN A 65 9.71 6.71 2.06
N CYS A 66 9.44 6.30 3.31
CA CYS A 66 8.08 6.43 3.87
C CYS A 66 7.59 7.89 3.79
N PHE A 67 8.38 8.83 4.31
CA PHE A 67 7.97 10.23 4.33
C PHE A 67 7.70 10.78 2.92
N ALA A 68 8.53 10.45 1.94
CA ALA A 68 8.32 10.86 0.56
C ALA A 68 7.01 10.33 -0.02
N TYR A 69 6.72 9.03 0.14
CA TYR A 69 5.48 8.43 -0.37
C TYR A 69 4.22 8.97 0.34
N TYR A 70 4.30 9.28 1.63
CA TYR A 70 3.22 9.93 2.35
C TYR A 70 2.94 11.33 1.78
N VAL A 71 3.97 12.16 1.62
CA VAL A 71 3.83 13.50 1.03
C VAL A 71 3.33 13.44 -0.41
N ASP A 72 3.83 12.49 -1.21
CA ASP A 72 3.44 12.31 -2.61
C ASP A 72 1.95 11.95 -2.73
N PHE A 73 1.40 11.15 -1.81
CA PHE A 73 -0.04 10.85 -1.77
C PHE A 73 -0.88 12.11 -1.55
N HIS A 74 -0.57 12.90 -0.53
CA HIS A 74 -1.32 14.11 -0.23
C HIS A 74 -1.15 15.18 -1.33
N ARG A 75 0.06 15.33 -1.88
CA ARG A 75 0.31 16.19 -3.04
C ARG A 75 -0.50 15.75 -4.26
N CYS A 76 -0.57 14.46 -4.53
CA CYS A 76 -1.33 13.92 -5.66
C CYS A 76 -2.82 14.26 -5.52
N ASN A 77 -3.40 14.11 -4.32
CA ASN A 77 -4.79 14.45 -4.07
C ASN A 77 -5.08 15.96 -4.21
N GLU A 78 -4.15 16.82 -3.80
CA GLU A 78 -4.29 18.28 -3.92
C GLU A 78 -4.22 18.75 -5.38
N LEU A 79 -3.26 18.24 -6.16
CA LEU A 79 -3.02 18.70 -7.53
C LEU A 79 -3.96 18.06 -8.55
N MET A 80 -4.27 16.77 -8.40
CA MET A 80 -5.03 15.99 -9.39
C MET A 80 -6.48 15.75 -8.97
N GLY A 81 -6.83 16.03 -7.71
CA GLY A 81 -8.12 15.74 -7.12
C GLY A 81 -8.22 14.32 -6.53
N GLN A 82 -9.20 14.12 -5.64
CA GLN A 82 -9.39 12.87 -4.89
C GLN A 82 -9.76 11.67 -5.78
N ASP A 83 -10.36 11.91 -6.96
CA ASP A 83 -10.81 10.85 -7.87
C ASP A 83 -9.70 10.30 -8.78
N TYR A 84 -8.48 10.83 -8.68
CA TYR A 84 -7.37 10.39 -9.51
C TYR A 84 -6.84 9.03 -9.05
N LYS A 85 -7.32 7.96 -9.71
CA LYS A 85 -6.99 6.55 -9.39
C LYS A 85 -5.49 6.28 -9.16
N PRO A 86 -4.55 6.85 -9.92
CA PRO A 86 -3.12 6.61 -9.69
C PRO A 86 -2.59 7.12 -8.34
N CYS A 87 -3.25 8.08 -7.67
CA CYS A 87 -2.84 8.51 -6.33
C CYS A 87 -2.89 7.36 -5.31
N LYS A 88 -3.79 6.39 -5.51
CA LYS A 88 -3.92 5.20 -4.67
C LYS A 88 -2.63 4.38 -4.62
N PHE A 89 -1.79 4.44 -5.65
CA PHE A 89 -0.49 3.76 -5.64
C PHE A 89 0.40 4.26 -4.50
N PHE A 90 0.53 5.57 -4.32
CA PHE A 90 1.32 6.14 -3.23
C PHE A 90 0.77 5.73 -1.86
N GLN A 91 -0.57 5.70 -1.76
CA GLN A 91 -1.26 5.24 -0.56
C GLN A 91 -0.91 3.80 -0.18
N ASN A 92 -1.01 2.90 -1.15
CA ASN A 92 -0.70 1.49 -0.96
C ASN A 92 0.75 1.33 -0.51
N VAL A 93 1.68 2.07 -1.14
CA VAL A 93 3.12 1.95 -0.86
C VAL A 93 3.48 2.43 0.54
N TYR A 94 3.05 3.62 0.99
CA TYR A 94 3.41 4.05 2.34
C TYR A 94 2.73 3.19 3.42
N LYS A 95 1.49 2.71 3.19
CA LYS A 95 0.80 1.83 4.15
C LYS A 95 1.44 0.44 4.29
N ASP A 96 2.20 0.00 3.29
CA ASP A 96 2.84 -1.32 3.30
C ASP A 96 3.98 -1.42 4.32
N PHE A 97 4.87 -0.42 4.34
CA PHE A 97 6.12 -0.51 5.09
C PHE A 97 6.29 0.60 6.14
N CYS A 98 5.45 1.65 6.12
CA CYS A 98 5.58 2.69 7.12
C CYS A 98 4.99 2.26 8.46
N PRO A 99 5.66 2.56 9.59
CA PRO A 99 5.07 2.30 10.89
C PRO A 99 3.78 3.11 11.11
N GLY A 100 2.71 2.46 11.60
CA GLY A 100 1.40 3.10 11.80
C GLY A 100 1.45 4.34 12.71
N PHE A 101 2.29 4.31 13.75
CA PHE A 101 2.44 5.46 14.66
C PHE A 101 3.06 6.69 13.99
N TRP A 102 3.77 6.55 12.86
CA TRP A 102 4.24 7.69 12.07
C TRP A 102 3.11 8.31 11.27
N THR A 103 2.33 7.48 10.58
CA THR A 103 1.21 7.96 9.77
C THR A 103 0.15 8.61 10.65
N GLU A 104 -0.21 8.01 11.79
CA GLU A 104 -1.16 8.58 12.75
C GLU A 104 -0.69 9.96 13.25
N ARG A 105 0.60 10.06 13.63
CA ARG A 105 1.16 11.34 14.09
C ARG A 105 1.18 12.40 13.00
N TRP A 106 1.43 12.02 11.76
CA TRP A 106 1.39 12.95 10.62
C TRP A 106 -0.03 13.36 10.27
N ASP A 107 -1.01 12.46 10.37
CA ASP A 107 -2.43 12.73 10.18
C ASP A 107 -2.93 13.75 11.22
N GLU A 108 -2.53 13.62 12.50
CA GLU A 108 -2.79 14.61 13.54
C GLU A 108 -2.21 15.99 13.19
N LEU A 109 -0.94 16.03 12.77
CA LEU A 109 -0.28 17.29 12.40
C LEU A 109 -0.91 17.93 11.16
N LEU A 110 -1.46 17.14 10.24
CA LEU A 110 -2.24 17.64 9.11
C LEU A 110 -3.56 18.25 9.57
N ALA A 111 -4.29 17.57 10.44
CA ALA A 111 -5.53 18.07 11.02
C ALA A 111 -5.31 19.37 11.82
N GLU A 112 -4.18 19.49 12.52
CA GLU A 112 -3.76 20.72 13.21
C GLU A 112 -3.23 21.82 12.27
N GLY A 113 -2.98 21.53 10.99
CA GLY A 113 -2.36 22.48 10.05
C GLY A 113 -0.88 22.79 10.37
N ARG A 114 -0.18 21.92 11.10
CA ARG A 114 1.20 22.10 11.56
C ARG A 114 2.20 21.19 10.85
N PHE A 115 1.75 20.47 9.83
CA PHE A 115 2.60 19.57 9.07
C PHE A 115 3.70 20.34 8.31
N PRO A 116 4.97 19.91 8.34
CA PRO A 116 6.09 20.69 7.83
C PRO A 116 6.23 20.71 6.29
N ALA A 117 5.55 19.80 5.56
CA ALA A 117 5.65 19.75 4.11
C ALA A 117 4.54 20.57 3.43
N LYS A 118 4.84 21.08 2.22
CA LYS A 118 3.86 21.76 1.36
C LYS A 118 3.36 20.80 0.27
N PHE A 119 2.07 20.83 0.01
CA PHE A 119 1.42 20.00 -1.02
C PHE A 119 1.20 20.75 -2.34
N ASP A 120 1.15 22.08 -2.31
CA ASP A 120 0.80 22.94 -3.45
C ASP A 120 1.90 23.10 -4.52
N ARG A 121 2.97 22.30 -4.46
CA ARG A 121 4.15 22.42 -5.35
C ARG A 121 4.34 21.18 -6.20
#